data_AF-A0A1F9L954-F1
#
_entry.id   AF-A0A1F9L954-F1
#
_cell.length_a   1.000
_cell.length_b   1.000
_cell.length_c   1.000
_cell.angle_alpha   90.00
_cell.angle_beta   90.00
_cell.angle_gamma   90.00
#
_symmetry.space_group_name_H-M   'P 1'
#
loop_
_entity.id
_entity.type
_entity.pdbx_description
1 polymer ?
#
loop_
_entity_poly.entity_id
_entity_poly.type
_entity_poly.pdbx_seq_one_letter_code
_entity_poly.pdbx_strand_id
1 'polypeptide(L)'
;MGTKPVFKRHKNGFYVTCCFVIGLFLSGCQHFTLPASIDTDEEKYLTTTQAFVLNEDYTSAVKESQRILEYYSRMPETGDVILSNYVQTSRIISLLLTRILGDIEKKLALHQEILVYEKRLDTLVVSEKSLMKKTEAQNNKLAVLSLKIKTLEDEKKLLQNQIRRLKEIDLNSDKTMGKPGQEGSKAEESRPKKDGDL
;
A
#
# COMPACT_ATOMS: atom_id res chain seq x y z
N MET A 1 23.98 0.78 4.09
CA MET A 1 23.69 0.01 2.86
C MET A 1 22.56 0.73 2.13
N GLY A 2 22.87 1.49 1.09
CA GLY A 2 21.90 2.30 0.35
C GLY A 2 21.83 1.86 -1.09
N THR A 3 20.74 1.20 -1.48
CA THR A 3 20.43 0.82 -2.86
C THR A 3 19.86 2.01 -3.62
N LYS A 4 20.61 2.55 -4.58
CA LYS A 4 20.14 3.53 -5.57
C LYS A 4 19.30 2.82 -6.65
N PRO A 5 18.25 3.44 -7.19
CA PRO A 5 17.42 2.84 -8.23
C PRO A 5 18.13 2.91 -9.60
N VAL A 6 18.29 1.75 -10.24
CA VAL A 6 18.96 1.57 -11.55
C VAL A 6 18.06 1.93 -12.74
N PHE A 7 16.79 2.29 -12.52
CA PHE A 7 15.79 2.49 -13.59
C PHE A 7 15.75 3.88 -14.23
N LYS A 8 16.89 4.57 -14.38
CA LYS A 8 16.93 5.89 -15.05
C LYS A 8 17.77 5.97 -16.33
N ARG A 9 18.32 4.86 -16.85
CA ARG A 9 19.20 4.89 -18.04
C ARG A 9 18.63 4.31 -19.34
N HIS A 10 17.46 3.67 -19.36
CA HIS A 10 16.97 2.98 -20.57
C HIS A 10 16.05 3.78 -21.50
N LYS A 11 15.75 5.06 -21.23
CA LYS A 11 14.91 5.88 -22.13
C LYS A 11 15.61 6.29 -23.44
N ASN A 12 16.94 6.39 -23.47
CA ASN A 12 17.64 6.88 -24.66
C ASN A 12 18.05 5.77 -25.62
N GLY A 13 18.28 4.54 -25.16
CA GLY A 13 18.73 3.44 -26.03
C GLY A 13 17.69 3.04 -27.08
N PHE A 14 16.42 2.96 -26.67
CA PHE A 14 15.33 2.55 -27.56
C PHE A 14 15.02 3.59 -28.65
N TYR A 15 15.11 4.89 -28.29
CA TYR A 15 14.96 5.99 -29.24
C TYR A 15 16.09 6.03 -30.26
N VAL A 16 17.34 5.80 -29.83
CA VAL A 16 18.50 5.76 -30.72
C VAL A 16 18.38 4.59 -31.70
N THR A 17 18.01 3.39 -31.24
CA THR A 17 17.79 2.25 -32.15
C THR A 17 16.62 2.47 -33.11
N CYS A 18 15.54 3.12 -32.68
CA CYS A 18 14.41 3.44 -33.56
C CYS A 18 14.80 4.50 -34.61
N CYS A 19 15.55 5.53 -34.23
CA CYS A 19 16.06 6.55 -35.15
C CYS A 19 17.10 6.01 -36.13
N PHE A 20 17.92 5.03 -35.75
CA PHE A 20 18.85 4.38 -36.68
C PHE A 20 18.12 3.52 -37.72
N VAL A 21 17.06 2.81 -37.33
CA VAL A 21 16.22 2.04 -38.27
C VAL A 21 15.47 2.97 -39.21
N ILE A 22 14.90 4.07 -38.70
CA ILE A 22 14.21 5.09 -39.53
C ILE A 22 15.20 5.84 -40.42
N GLY A 23 16.41 6.16 -39.93
CA GLY A 23 17.46 6.85 -40.68
C GLY A 23 18.05 6.01 -41.80
N LEU A 24 18.23 4.70 -41.60
CA LEU A 24 18.61 3.75 -42.65
C LEU A 24 17.49 3.54 -43.67
N PHE A 25 16.22 3.63 -43.24
CA PHE A 25 15.06 3.55 -44.12
C PHE A 25 14.94 4.80 -45.01
N LEU A 26 15.23 5.99 -44.49
CA LEU A 26 15.19 7.25 -45.24
C LEU A 26 16.40 7.45 -46.17
N SER A 27 17.59 6.96 -45.81
CA SER A 27 18.78 7.03 -46.68
C SER A 27 18.76 6.00 -47.81
N GLY A 28 18.03 4.89 -47.66
CA GLY A 28 17.76 3.93 -48.74
C GLY A 28 16.82 4.46 -49.84
N CYS A 29 16.06 5.52 -49.58
CA CYS A 29 15.10 6.09 -50.53
C CYS A 29 15.71 7.05 -51.57
N GLN A 30 17.01 7.37 -51.51
CA GLN A 30 17.64 8.29 -52.47
C GLN A 30 18.10 7.63 -53.79
N HIS A 31 17.96 6.31 -53.95
CA HIS A 31 18.40 5.59 -55.16
C HIS A 31 17.31 4.74 -55.83
N PHE A 32 16.03 4.94 -55.50
CA PHE A 32 14.94 4.21 -56.15
C PHE A 32 14.13 5.15 -57.04
N THR A 33 14.43 5.15 -58.34
CA THR A 33 13.51 5.66 -59.35
C THR A 33 12.22 4.86 -59.25
N LEU A 34 11.16 5.52 -58.76
CA LEU A 34 9.80 5.01 -58.72
C LEU A 34 9.39 4.61 -60.15
N PRO A 35 8.87 3.39 -60.37
CA PRO A 35 8.21 3.09 -61.64
C PRO A 35 7.04 4.06 -61.82
N ALA A 36 6.91 4.61 -63.03
CA ALA A 36 6.02 5.73 -63.37
C ALA A 36 4.52 5.38 -63.41
N SER A 37 4.07 4.41 -62.61
CA SER A 37 2.66 4.04 -62.47
C SER A 37 2.38 3.59 -61.02
N ILE A 38 2.56 4.50 -60.07
CA ILE A 38 1.94 4.33 -58.75
C ILE A 38 0.46 4.57 -58.97
N ASP A 39 -0.36 3.56 -58.69
CA ASP A 39 -1.80 3.70 -58.72
C ASP A 39 -2.23 4.68 -57.62
N THR A 40 -3.06 5.67 -57.95
CA THR A 40 -3.48 6.77 -57.03
C THR A 40 -4.06 6.26 -55.71
N ASP A 41 -4.61 5.05 -55.70
CA ASP A 41 -5.15 4.39 -54.52
C ASP A 41 -4.05 3.89 -53.55
N GLU A 42 -2.87 3.51 -54.06
CA GLU A 42 -1.75 3.00 -53.26
C GLU A 42 -1.13 4.09 -52.37
N GLU A 43 -0.84 5.26 -52.96
CA GLU A 43 -0.31 6.42 -52.23
C GLU A 43 -1.28 6.87 -51.12
N LYS A 44 -2.58 6.81 -51.40
CA LYS A 44 -3.63 7.13 -50.42
C LYS A 44 -3.62 6.18 -49.23
N TYR A 45 -3.45 4.87 -49.44
CA TYR A 45 -3.42 3.91 -48.32
C TYR A 45 -2.16 4.07 -47.46
N LEU A 46 -1.00 4.28 -48.08
CA LEU A 46 0.27 4.48 -47.37
C LEU A 46 0.25 5.77 -46.53
N THR A 47 -0.19 6.89 -47.12
CA THR A 47 -0.32 8.17 -46.43
C THR A 47 -1.34 8.12 -45.29
N THR A 48 -2.46 7.41 -45.49
CA THR A 48 -3.48 7.20 -44.45
C THR A 48 -2.95 6.36 -43.29
N THR A 49 -2.21 5.27 -43.59
CA THR A 49 -1.58 4.44 -42.56
C THR A 49 -0.55 5.25 -41.75
N GLN A 50 0.27 6.06 -42.43
CA GLN A 50 1.21 6.96 -41.77
C GLN A 50 0.51 7.97 -40.86
N ALA A 51 -0.61 8.57 -41.32
CA ALA A 51 -1.40 9.48 -40.50
C ALA A 51 -1.96 8.81 -39.24
N PHE A 52 -2.45 7.57 -39.34
CA PHE A 52 -2.90 6.81 -38.17
C PHE A 52 -1.78 6.53 -37.18
N VAL A 53 -0.58 6.16 -37.65
CA VAL A 53 0.59 5.96 -36.78
C VAL A 53 0.99 7.25 -36.07
N LEU A 54 1.02 8.38 -36.79
CA LEU A 54 1.35 9.69 -36.21
C LEU A 54 0.32 10.16 -35.18
N ASN A 55 -0.95 9.80 -35.38
CA ASN A 55 -2.05 10.11 -34.47
C ASN A 55 -2.21 9.07 -33.34
N GLU A 56 -1.29 8.11 -33.22
CA GLU A 56 -1.35 7.00 -32.25
C GLU A 56 -2.61 6.11 -32.35
N ASP A 57 -3.32 6.16 -33.49
CA ASP A 57 -4.47 5.29 -33.77
C ASP A 57 -3.99 3.97 -34.40
N TYR A 58 -3.38 3.13 -33.57
CA TYR A 58 -2.79 1.87 -34.01
C TYR A 58 -3.84 0.85 -34.49
N THR A 59 -5.08 0.93 -34.03
CA THR A 59 -6.18 0.07 -34.50
C THR A 59 -6.49 0.34 -35.97
N SER A 60 -6.65 1.62 -36.33
CA SER A 60 -6.87 2.02 -37.71
C SER A 60 -5.63 1.78 -38.57
N ALA A 61 -4.43 2.01 -38.03
CA ALA A 61 -3.17 1.72 -38.71
C ALA A 61 -3.01 0.23 -39.06
N VAL A 62 -3.32 -0.69 -38.14
CA VAL A 62 -3.29 -2.14 -38.40
C VAL A 62 -4.27 -2.51 -39.51
N LYS A 63 -5.50 -2.00 -39.44
CA LYS A 63 -6.55 -2.29 -40.43
C LYS A 63 -6.16 -1.82 -41.83
N GLU A 64 -5.60 -0.63 -41.93
CA GLU A 64 -5.19 -0.05 -43.21
C GLU A 64 -3.92 -0.72 -43.76
N SER A 65 -2.95 -1.05 -42.88
CA SER A 65 -1.78 -1.83 -43.26
C SER A 65 -2.12 -3.24 -43.77
N GLN A 66 -3.16 -3.86 -43.22
CA GLN A 66 -3.62 -5.17 -43.69
C GLN A 66 -4.27 -5.07 -45.08
N ARG A 67 -5.02 -4.00 -45.34
CA ARG A 67 -5.59 -3.73 -46.68
C ARG A 67 -4.50 -3.52 -47.73
N ILE A 68 -3.41 -2.82 -47.39
CA ILE A 68 -2.26 -2.65 -48.27
C ILE A 68 -1.61 -4.00 -48.59
N LEU A 69 -1.43 -4.86 -47.58
CA LEU A 69 -0.88 -6.20 -47.80
C LEU A 69 -1.78 -7.03 -48.72
N GLU A 70 -3.10 -6.98 -48.52
CA GLU A 70 -4.06 -7.66 -49.40
C GLU A 70 -4.04 -7.11 -50.83
N TYR A 71 -3.89 -5.79 -50.99
CA TYR A 71 -3.79 -5.13 -52.29
C TYR A 71 -2.58 -5.65 -53.08
N TYR A 72 -1.38 -5.60 -52.49
CA TYR A 72 -0.17 -6.11 -53.17
C TYR A 72 -0.20 -7.62 -53.38
N SER A 73 -0.87 -8.38 -52.51
CA SER A 73 -1.00 -9.84 -52.67
C SER A 73 -1.96 -10.26 -53.78
N ARG A 74 -2.81 -9.35 -54.28
CA ARG A 74 -3.75 -9.59 -55.38
C ARG A 74 -3.18 -9.21 -56.74
N MET A 75 -2.07 -8.47 -56.78
CA MET A 75 -1.37 -8.16 -58.01
C MET A 75 -0.87 -9.47 -58.65
N PRO A 76 -1.01 -9.64 -59.98
CA PRO A 76 -0.50 -10.85 -60.65
C PRO A 76 0.99 -10.99 -60.39
N GLU A 77 1.46 -12.22 -60.15
CA GLU A 77 2.89 -12.56 -60.06
C GLU A 77 3.55 -12.35 -61.43
N THR A 78 3.74 -11.10 -61.82
CA THR A 78 4.83 -10.75 -62.71
C THR A 78 6.10 -10.97 -61.88
N GLY A 79 7.16 -11.54 -62.46
CA GLY A 79 8.44 -11.81 -61.78
C GLY A 79 9.20 -10.54 -61.36
N ASP A 80 8.47 -9.52 -60.91
CA ASP A 80 8.92 -8.21 -60.53
C ASP A 80 9.42 -8.24 -59.09
N VAL A 81 10.75 -8.20 -58.97
CA VAL A 81 11.47 -8.12 -57.69
C VAL A 81 10.98 -6.94 -56.85
N ILE A 82 10.48 -5.88 -57.49
CA ILE A 82 9.96 -4.68 -56.85
C ILE A 82 8.66 -5.00 -56.09
N LEU A 83 7.69 -5.65 -56.74
CA LEU A 83 6.42 -6.03 -56.12
C LEU A 83 6.62 -6.99 -54.93
N SER A 84 7.54 -7.95 -55.07
CA SER A 84 7.91 -8.85 -53.96
C SER A 84 8.44 -8.10 -52.73
N ASN A 85 9.25 -7.05 -52.93
CA ASN A 85 9.75 -6.22 -51.84
C ASN A 85 8.64 -5.43 -51.15
N TYR A 86 7.65 -4.92 -51.91
CA TYR A 86 6.48 -4.24 -51.34
C TYR A 86 5.63 -5.18 -50.49
N VAL A 87 5.32 -6.38 -50.98
CA VAL A 87 4.59 -7.41 -50.22
C VAL A 87 5.32 -7.75 -48.91
N GLN A 88 6.63 -7.99 -48.98
CA GLN A 88 7.43 -8.30 -47.79
C GLN A 88 7.45 -7.14 -46.79
N THR A 89 7.63 -5.91 -47.25
CA THR A 89 7.67 -4.71 -46.41
C THR A 89 6.31 -4.48 -45.74
N SER A 90 5.21 -4.55 -46.49
CA SER A 90 3.85 -4.43 -45.93
C SER A 90 3.54 -5.52 -44.91
N ARG A 91 4.05 -6.74 -45.11
CA ARG A 91 3.90 -7.83 -44.14
C ARG A 91 4.66 -7.54 -42.85
N ILE A 92 5.89 -7.03 -42.93
CA ILE A 92 6.68 -6.62 -41.75
C ILE A 92 5.96 -5.50 -40.99
N ILE A 93 5.48 -4.47 -41.69
CA ILE A 93 4.77 -3.33 -41.08
C ILE A 93 3.49 -3.81 -40.38
N SER A 94 2.67 -4.63 -41.03
CA SER A 94 1.44 -5.18 -40.44
C SER A 94 1.73 -5.97 -39.16
N LEU A 95 2.77 -6.83 -39.17
CA LEU A 95 3.20 -7.59 -37.98
C LEU A 95 3.66 -6.67 -36.84
N LEU A 96 4.43 -5.63 -37.16
CA LEU A 96 4.90 -4.66 -36.17
C LEU A 96 3.74 -3.87 -35.55
N LEU A 97 2.82 -3.37 -36.36
CA LEU A 97 1.65 -2.62 -35.88
C LEU A 97 0.74 -3.49 -35.00
N THR A 98 0.52 -4.75 -35.39
CA THR A 98 -0.26 -5.71 -34.60
C THR A 98 0.38 -5.96 -33.23
N ARG A 99 1.71 -6.08 -33.19
CA ARG A 99 2.45 -6.27 -31.94
C ARG A 99 2.38 -5.03 -31.05
N ILE A 100 2.54 -3.84 -31.62
CA ILE A 100 2.43 -2.57 -30.91
C ILE A 100 1.03 -2.44 -30.28
N LEU A 101 -0.02 -2.74 -31.04
CA LEU A 101 -1.40 -2.72 -30.54
C LEU A 101 -1.57 -3.67 -29.35
N GLY A 102 -1.09 -4.91 -29.46
CA GLY A 102 -1.17 -5.89 -28.37
C GLY A 102 -0.37 -5.47 -27.12
N ASP A 103 0.76 -4.78 -27.29
CA ASP A 103 1.54 -4.25 -26.15
C ASP A 103 0.84 -3.05 -25.49
N ILE A 104 0.14 -2.21 -26.26
CA ILE A 104 -0.69 -1.11 -25.74
C ILE A 104 -1.87 -1.67 -24.91
N GLU A 105 -2.57 -2.68 -25.42
CA GLU A 105 -3.69 -3.32 -24.71
C GLU A 105 -3.22 -3.93 -23.39
N LYS A 106 -2.09 -4.65 -23.38
CA LYS A 106 -1.49 -5.18 -22.15
C LYS A 106 -1.13 -4.07 -21.17
N LYS A 107 -0.54 -2.97 -21.65
CA LYS A 107 -0.17 -1.83 -20.81
C LYS A 107 -1.42 -1.19 -20.18
N LEU A 108 -2.51 -1.07 -20.92
CA LEU A 108 -3.79 -0.56 -20.40
C LEU A 108 -4.38 -1.48 -19.33
N ALA A 109 -4.37 -2.80 -19.57
CA ALA A 109 -4.82 -3.78 -18.58
C ALA A 109 -4.01 -3.71 -17.28
N LEU A 110 -2.67 -3.67 -17.39
CA LEU A 110 -1.78 -3.51 -16.24
C LEU A 110 -2.04 -2.20 -15.48
N HIS A 111 -2.30 -1.10 -16.19
CA HIS A 111 -2.63 0.17 -15.54
C HIS A 111 -3.93 0.10 -14.75
N GLN A 112 -4.97 -0.56 -15.30
CA GLN A 112 -6.23 -0.78 -14.59
C GLN A 112 -6.04 -1.63 -13.33
N GLU A 113 -5.24 -2.70 -13.41
CA GLU A 113 -4.91 -3.52 -12.25
C GLU A 113 -4.20 -2.71 -11.16
N ILE A 114 -3.21 -1.90 -11.54
CA ILE A 114 -2.50 -1.01 -10.60
C ILE A 114 -3.48 -0.08 -9.89
N LEU A 115 -4.40 0.56 -10.61
CA LEU A 115 -5.41 1.44 -10.00
C LEU A 115 -6.32 0.71 -9.01
N VAL A 116 -6.66 -0.55 -9.29
CA VAL A 116 -7.44 -1.38 -8.36
C VAL A 116 -6.63 -1.71 -7.11
N TYR A 117 -5.34 -2.05 -7.26
CA TYR A 117 -4.46 -2.33 -6.14
C TYR A 117 -4.19 -1.10 -5.27
N GLU A 118 -4.01 0.09 -5.87
CA GLU A 118 -3.86 1.36 -5.15
C GLU A 118 -5.08 1.63 -4.27
N LYS A 119 -6.29 1.51 -4.82
CA LYS A 119 -7.54 1.64 -4.04
C LYS A 119 -7.61 0.66 -2.87
N ARG A 120 -7.23 -0.60 -3.09
CA ARG A 120 -7.18 -1.62 -2.02
C ARG A 120 -6.18 -1.23 -0.95
N LEU A 121 -5.00 -0.75 -1.34
CA LEU A 121 -3.95 -0.33 -0.41
C LEU A 121 -4.44 0.84 0.46
N ASP A 122 -5.09 1.84 -0.13
CA ASP A 122 -5.69 2.95 0.61
C ASP A 122 -6.72 2.48 1.65
N THR A 123 -7.60 1.54 1.28
CA THR A 123 -8.57 0.97 2.23
C THR A 123 -7.89 0.22 3.37
N LEU A 124 -6.82 -0.53 3.08
CA LEU A 124 -6.05 -1.24 4.09
C LEU A 124 -5.36 -0.26 5.05
N VAL A 125 -4.75 0.80 4.54
CA VAL A 125 -4.11 1.85 5.35
C VAL A 125 -5.12 2.53 6.30
N VAL A 126 -6.34 2.80 5.83
CA VAL A 126 -7.40 3.34 6.69
C VAL A 126 -7.79 2.34 7.78
N SER A 127 -7.93 1.06 7.41
CA SER A 127 -8.27 0.00 8.37
C SER A 127 -7.18 -0.20 9.44
N GLU A 128 -5.91 -0.16 9.04
CA GLU A 128 -4.76 -0.27 9.94
C GLU A 128 -4.75 0.88 10.96
N LYS A 129 -4.94 2.13 10.50
CA LYS A 129 -5.06 3.29 11.39
C LYS A 129 -6.22 3.15 12.38
N SER A 130 -7.35 2.61 11.94
CA SER A 130 -8.50 2.35 12.81
C SER A 130 -8.18 1.28 13.87
N LEU A 131 -7.53 0.20 13.46
CA LEU A 131 -7.11 -0.88 14.37
C LEU A 131 -6.09 -0.36 15.39
N MET A 132 -5.09 0.42 14.98
CA MET A 132 -4.13 1.01 15.92
C MET A 132 -4.82 1.85 16.99
N LYS A 133 -5.76 2.71 16.61
CA LYS A 133 -6.56 3.51 17.57
C LYS A 133 -7.36 2.63 18.54
N LYS A 134 -7.95 1.54 18.04
CA LYS A 134 -8.68 0.58 18.89
C LYS A 134 -7.74 -0.12 19.88
N THR A 135 -6.57 -0.55 19.42
CA THR A 135 -5.54 -1.18 20.27
C THR A 135 -5.06 -0.22 21.35
N GLU A 136 -4.78 1.04 21.00
CA GLU A 136 -4.39 2.06 21.97
C GLU A 136 -5.49 2.29 23.04
N ALA A 137 -6.75 2.41 22.61
CA ALA A 137 -7.87 2.53 23.53
C ALA A 137 -8.03 1.31 24.46
N GLN A 138 -7.78 0.10 23.95
CA GLN A 138 -7.79 -1.13 24.77
C GLN A 138 -6.63 -1.17 25.76
N ASN A 139 -5.42 -0.76 25.35
CA ASN A 139 -4.27 -0.68 26.25
C ASN A 139 -4.49 0.33 27.38
N ASN A 140 -5.09 1.48 27.09
CA ASN A 140 -5.45 2.46 28.12
C ASN A 140 -6.47 1.88 29.12
N LYS A 141 -7.47 1.14 28.64
CA LYS A 141 -8.41 0.43 29.53
C LYS A 141 -7.73 -0.62 30.40
N LEU A 142 -6.80 -1.38 29.84
CA LEU A 142 -6.00 -2.36 30.60
C LEU A 142 -5.15 -1.69 31.68
N ALA A 143 -4.52 -0.55 31.38
CA ALA A 143 -3.75 0.20 32.36
C ALA A 143 -4.61 0.69 33.54
N VAL A 144 -5.81 1.21 33.26
CA VAL A 144 -6.77 1.63 34.30
C VAL A 144 -7.23 0.44 35.14
N LEU A 145 -7.56 -0.69 34.52
CA LEU A 145 -7.97 -1.90 35.23
C LEU A 145 -6.83 -2.46 36.10
N SER A 146 -5.60 -2.45 35.59
CA SER A 146 -4.40 -2.87 36.33
C SER A 146 -4.17 -2.01 37.58
N LEU A 147 -4.29 -0.69 37.45
CA LEU A 147 -4.23 0.22 38.61
C LEU A 147 -5.32 -0.10 39.63
N LYS A 148 -6.55 -0.31 39.17
CA LYS A 148 -7.68 -0.64 40.05
C LYS A 148 -7.49 -1.97 40.80
N ILE A 149 -6.95 -2.98 40.13
CA ILE A 149 -6.61 -4.27 40.76
C ILE A 149 -5.58 -4.05 41.86
N LYS A 150 -4.52 -3.28 41.59
CA LYS A 150 -3.49 -2.99 42.59
C LYS A 150 -4.06 -2.26 43.82
N THR A 151 -4.93 -1.27 43.61
CA THR A 151 -5.61 -0.57 44.72
C THR A 151 -6.46 -1.53 45.55
N LEU A 152 -7.23 -2.41 44.90
CA LEU A 152 -8.05 -3.41 45.59
C LEU A 152 -7.19 -4.45 46.34
N GLU A 153 -6.03 -4.82 45.81
CA GLU A 153 -5.07 -5.70 46.50
C GLU A 153 -4.50 -5.04 47.76
N ASP A 154 -4.19 -3.75 47.71
CA ASP A 154 -3.67 -3.00 48.85
C ASP A 154 -4.76 -2.80 49.92
N GLU A 155 -6.00 -2.48 49.53
CA GLU A 155 -7.15 -2.44 50.43
C GLU A 155 -7.40 -3.79 51.11
N LYS A 156 -7.33 -4.89 50.35
CA LYS A 156 -7.46 -6.25 50.90
C LYS A 156 -6.40 -6.53 51.96
N LYS A 157 -5.13 -6.16 51.71
CA LYS A 157 -4.04 -6.33 52.69
C LYS A 157 -4.29 -5.51 53.95
N LEU A 158 -4.76 -4.26 53.81
CA LEU A 158 -5.09 -3.39 54.93
C LEU A 158 -6.19 -4.02 55.80
N LEU A 159 -7.29 -4.45 55.17
CA LEU A 159 -8.41 -5.11 55.87
C LEU A 159 -7.98 -6.41 56.55
N GLN A 160 -7.15 -7.23 55.90
CA GLN A 160 -6.60 -8.43 56.53
C GLN A 160 -5.75 -8.13 57.77
N ASN A 161 -4.95 -7.06 57.75
CA ASN A 161 -4.19 -6.63 58.91
C ASN A 161 -5.09 -6.10 60.04
N GLN A 162 -6.16 -5.36 59.71
CA GLN A 162 -7.14 -4.91 60.71
C GLN A 162 -7.86 -6.08 61.36
N ILE A 163 -8.29 -7.09 60.57
CA ILE A 163 -8.90 -8.32 61.09
C ILE A 163 -7.94 -9.05 62.03
N ARG A 164 -6.65 -9.14 61.69
CA ARG A 164 -5.64 -9.78 62.55
C ARG A 164 -5.53 -9.07 63.91
N ARG A 165 -5.44 -7.73 63.91
CA ARG A 165 -5.38 -6.93 65.14
C ARG A 165 -6.64 -7.08 65.99
N LEU A 166 -7.82 -7.08 65.36
CA LEU A 166 -9.09 -7.27 66.07
C LEU A 166 -9.15 -8.65 66.74
N LYS A 167 -8.69 -9.71 66.06
CA LYS A 167 -8.58 -11.05 66.66
C LYS A 167 -7.62 -11.08 67.84
N GLU A 168 -6.50 -10.37 67.79
CA GLU A 168 -5.55 -10.28 68.90
C GLU A 168 -6.15 -9.57 70.12
N ILE A 169 -6.97 -8.54 69.90
CA ILE A 169 -7.70 -7.84 70.98
C ILE A 169 -8.74 -8.77 71.61
N ASP A 170 -9.53 -9.45 70.78
CA ASP A 170 -10.55 -10.41 71.21
C ASP A 170 -9.95 -11.58 72.01
N LEU A 171 -8.79 -12.10 71.59
CA LEU A 171 -8.09 -13.17 72.31
C LEU A 171 -7.39 -12.72 73.62
N ASN A 172 -7.13 -11.41 73.78
CA ASN A 172 -6.48 -10.86 74.97
C ASN A 172 -7.47 -10.28 75.99
N SER A 173 -8.72 -9.98 75.60
CA SER A 173 -9.77 -9.53 76.52
C SER A 173 -10.16 -10.61 77.53
N ASP A 174 -10.05 -11.89 77.16
CA ASP A 174 -10.27 -13.04 78.06
C ASP A 174 -9.16 -13.22 79.11
N LYS A 175 -7.93 -12.74 78.84
CA LYS A 175 -6.80 -12.90 79.77
C LYS A 175 -6.76 -11.86 80.90
N THR A 176 -7.45 -10.73 80.77
CA THR A 176 -7.45 -9.65 81.77
C THR A 176 -8.66 -9.66 82.71
N MET A 177 -9.67 -10.50 82.46
CA MET A 177 -10.83 -10.68 83.34
C MET A 177 -10.61 -11.68 84.50
N GLY A 178 -9.40 -12.24 84.64
CA GLY A 178 -9.09 -13.28 85.63
C GLY A 178 -8.15 -12.84 86.75
N LYS A 179 -8.53 -11.87 87.59
CA LYS A 179 -7.95 -11.73 88.95
C LYS A 179 -8.95 -11.08 89.91
N PRO A 180 -9.59 -11.84 90.83
CA PRO A 180 -10.20 -11.26 92.02
C PRO A 180 -9.09 -10.93 93.04
N GLY A 181 -9.33 -9.90 93.85
CA GLY A 181 -8.33 -9.18 94.61
C GLY A 181 -7.72 -9.89 95.82
N GLN A 182 -6.81 -9.17 96.48
CA GLN A 182 -6.51 -9.39 97.89
C GLN A 182 -6.05 -8.08 98.54
N GLU A 183 -6.65 -7.80 99.70
CA GLU A 183 -6.45 -6.73 100.69
C GLU A 183 -4.96 -6.56 101.08
N GLY A 184 -4.44 -5.47 101.64
CA GLY A 184 -4.98 -4.26 102.27
C GLY A 184 -3.91 -3.76 103.28
N SER A 185 -3.89 -2.47 103.65
CA SER A 185 -3.48 -2.01 105.00
C SER A 185 -3.66 -0.48 105.17
N LYS A 186 -4.56 -0.11 106.11
CA LYS A 186 -4.52 0.94 107.16
C LYS A 186 -3.53 2.13 107.01
N ALA A 187 -3.80 3.38 107.40
CA ALA A 187 -4.68 3.93 108.45
C ALA A 187 -4.88 5.47 108.30
N GLU A 188 -5.89 5.97 109.05
CA GLU A 188 -5.97 7.29 109.71
C GLU A 188 -6.37 8.57 108.93
N GLU A 189 -7.70 8.72 108.83
CA GLU A 189 -8.50 9.81 109.40
C GLU A 189 -7.76 10.97 110.12
N SER A 190 -7.82 12.19 109.56
CA SER A 190 -7.97 13.43 110.33
C SER A 190 -8.66 14.55 109.53
N ARG A 191 -9.40 15.38 110.27
CA ARG A 191 -10.58 16.20 109.93
C ARG A 191 -10.39 17.40 108.97
N PRO A 192 -11.52 17.96 108.45
CA PRO A 192 -11.52 19.15 107.60
C PRO A 192 -11.52 20.46 108.42
N LYS A 193 -11.00 21.53 107.83
CA LYS A 193 -11.36 22.91 108.19
C LYS A 193 -11.83 23.65 106.94
N LYS A 194 -13.11 24.02 106.96
CA LYS A 194 -13.62 25.25 106.32
C LYS A 194 -13.16 26.43 107.17
N ASP A 195 -12.89 27.55 106.50
CA ASP A 195 -13.21 28.95 106.80
C ASP A 195 -12.61 29.72 105.58
N GLY A 196 -13.27 30.62 104.84
CA GLY A 196 -14.28 31.59 105.21
C GLY A 196 -13.66 32.99 105.14
N ASP A 197 -13.92 33.72 104.04
CA ASP A 197 -13.85 35.17 103.77
C ASP A 197 -12.87 36.08 104.55
N LEU A 198 -11.93 36.69 103.80
CA LEU A 198 -11.75 38.14 103.61
C LEU A 198 -10.72 38.44 102.50
#